data_AF-A0A2G4GWC3-F1
#
_entry.id   AF-A0A2G4GWC3-F1
#
_cell.length_a   1.000
_cell.length_b   1.000
_cell.length_c   1.000
_cell.angle_alpha   90.00
_cell.angle_beta   90.00
_cell.angle_gamma   90.00
#
_symmetry.space_group_name_H-M   'P 1'
#
loop_
_entity.id
_entity.type
_entity.pdbx_description
1 polymer ?
#
loop_
_entity_poly.entity_id
_entity_poly.type
_entity_poly.pdbx_seq_one_letter_code
_entity_poly.pdbx_strand_id
1 'polypeptide(L)'
;MDNPRHRPHVRHDNAFLESIERRDMDRRNNLSEFVMFWHHDPADMCRYVTLDLSNTGARLRTNTPLPEGMTGVAMTAKSCDEQIERTVMVVWSRSIRNADGNTTHHEAGLRFI
;
A
#
# COMPACT_ATOMS: atom_id res chain seq x y z
N MET A 1 -25.52 -42.61 22.44
CA MET A 1 -25.95 -41.23 22.74
C MET A 1 -24.77 -40.34 22.43
N ASP A 2 -24.79 -39.67 21.27
CA ASP A 2 -23.74 -38.74 20.82
C ASP A 2 -24.21 -37.31 21.05
N ASN A 3 -23.35 -36.45 21.63
CA ASN A 3 -23.54 -34.99 21.65
C ASN A 3 -22.16 -34.30 21.75
N PRO A 4 -21.98 -33.05 21.26
CA PRO A 4 -20.98 -32.77 20.24
C PRO A 4 -19.84 -31.89 20.77
N ARG A 5 -18.71 -31.93 20.06
CA ARG A 5 -17.52 -31.13 20.35
C ARG A 5 -17.79 -29.64 20.16
N HIS A 6 -17.65 -28.87 21.23
CA HIS A 6 -17.57 -27.42 21.20
C HIS A 6 -16.27 -27.00 20.48
N ARG A 7 -16.37 -26.41 19.29
CA ARG A 7 -15.24 -25.77 18.62
C ARG A 7 -15.03 -24.37 19.23
N PRO A 8 -13.81 -23.96 19.58
CA PRO A 8 -13.55 -22.58 19.95
C PRO A 8 -13.56 -21.71 18.69
N HIS A 9 -14.44 -20.71 18.67
CA HIS A 9 -14.48 -19.65 17.67
C HIS A 9 -13.22 -18.80 17.85
N VAL A 10 -12.25 -18.94 16.94
CA VAL A 10 -11.01 -18.15 16.97
C VAL A 10 -11.37 -16.70 16.62
N ARG A 11 -11.18 -15.79 17.58
CA ARG A 11 -11.28 -14.33 17.40
C ARG A 11 -10.12 -13.84 16.53
N HIS A 12 -10.28 -13.93 15.21
CA HIS A 12 -9.28 -13.48 14.23
C HIS A 12 -9.31 -11.96 14.01
N ASP A 13 -10.41 -11.29 14.38
CA ASP A 13 -10.64 -9.88 14.04
C ASP A 13 -9.81 -8.91 14.88
N ASN A 14 -9.49 -9.27 16.14
CA ASN A 14 -8.72 -8.40 17.04
C ASN A 14 -7.23 -8.36 16.68
N ALA A 15 -6.65 -9.48 16.23
CA ALA A 15 -5.23 -9.51 15.86
C ALA A 15 -4.94 -8.65 14.61
N PHE A 16 -5.92 -8.54 13.70
CA PHE A 16 -5.80 -7.70 12.51
C PHE A 16 -5.82 -6.21 12.87
N LEU A 17 -6.79 -5.77 13.68
CA LEU A 17 -6.89 -4.38 14.15
C LEU A 17 -5.68 -3.99 15.03
N GLU A 18 -5.25 -4.86 15.92
CA GLU A 18 -4.07 -4.62 16.76
C GLU A 18 -2.76 -4.54 15.93
N SER A 19 -2.69 -5.25 14.79
CA SER A 19 -1.58 -5.13 13.83
C SER A 19 -1.58 -3.83 13.03
N ILE A 20 -2.75 -3.18 12.89
CA ILE A 20 -2.89 -1.88 12.24
C ILE A 20 -2.43 -0.80 13.22
N GLU A 21 -2.87 -0.87 14.48
CA GLU A 21 -2.54 0.12 15.52
C GLU A 21 -1.05 0.11 15.90
N ARG A 22 -0.39 -1.07 15.97
CA ARG A 22 1.06 -1.14 16.23
C ARG A 22 1.92 -0.55 15.11
N ARG A 23 1.37 -0.33 13.91
CA ARG A 23 2.09 0.28 12.77
C ARG A 23 1.85 1.79 12.64
N ASP A 24 0.97 2.37 13.46
CA ASP A 24 0.48 3.75 13.29
C ASP A 24 1.31 4.80 14.03
N MET A 25 2.21 4.40 14.95
CA MET A 25 2.84 5.35 15.87
C MET A 25 4.14 6.03 15.39
N ASP A 26 4.73 5.66 14.25
CA ASP A 26 6.05 6.18 13.82
C ASP A 26 6.10 6.80 12.41
N ARG A 27 4.97 6.91 11.72
CA ARG A 27 4.95 7.34 10.31
C ARG A 27 4.78 8.86 10.21
N ARG A 28 5.90 9.56 10.06
CA ARG A 28 5.94 11.00 9.68
C ARG A 28 5.01 11.24 8.48
N ASN A 29 3.97 12.04 8.69
CA ASN A 29 2.99 12.53 7.70
C ASN A 29 3.60 13.53 6.68
N ASN A 30 4.74 13.18 6.07
CA ASN A 30 5.29 13.95 4.97
C ASN A 30 4.77 13.35 3.65
N LEU A 31 3.60 13.84 3.21
CA LEU A 31 3.07 13.55 1.88
C LEU A 31 4.16 13.81 0.84
N SER A 32 4.69 12.73 0.26
CA SER A 32 5.78 12.77 -0.72
C SER A 32 5.26 12.25 -2.06
N GLU A 33 5.62 12.90 -3.16
CA GLU A 33 5.25 12.43 -4.51
C GLU A 33 6.23 11.36 -4.99
N PHE A 34 5.68 10.28 -5.53
CA PHE A 34 6.45 9.26 -6.26
C PHE A 34 6.21 9.44 -7.75
N VAL A 35 7.29 9.56 -8.50
CA VAL A 35 7.29 9.39 -9.95
C VAL A 35 7.57 7.93 -10.23
N MET A 36 6.74 7.27 -11.03
CA MET A 36 6.82 5.85 -11.31
C MET A 36 6.87 5.61 -12.81
N PHE A 37 7.79 4.75 -13.21
CA PHE A 37 7.86 4.19 -14.56
C PHE A 37 7.54 2.71 -14.47
N TRP A 38 6.43 2.27 -15.04
CA TRP A 38 6.03 0.88 -14.99
C TRP A 38 6.69 0.07 -16.10
N HIS A 39 7.17 -1.14 -15.83
CA HIS A 39 7.90 -1.91 -16.86
C HIS A 39 7.05 -2.30 -18.08
N HIS A 40 5.72 -2.40 -17.92
CA HIS A 40 4.82 -2.70 -19.04
C HIS A 40 4.62 -1.50 -19.99
N ASP A 41 4.89 -0.28 -19.51
CA ASP A 41 4.84 0.94 -20.30
C ASP A 41 5.86 1.96 -19.75
N PRO A 42 7.15 1.80 -20.09
CA PRO A 42 8.21 2.63 -19.52
C PRO A 42 8.24 4.05 -20.09
N ALA A 43 7.48 4.31 -21.17
CA ALA A 43 7.37 5.65 -21.76
C ALA A 43 6.41 6.54 -20.96
N ASP A 44 5.45 5.94 -20.24
CA ASP A 44 4.50 6.67 -19.43
C ASP A 44 5.02 6.93 -18.02
N MET A 45 4.97 8.21 -17.63
CA MET A 45 5.40 8.67 -16.32
C MET A 45 4.18 8.87 -15.43
N CYS A 46 3.98 7.93 -14.50
CA CYS A 46 2.88 7.99 -13.54
C CYS A 46 3.29 8.75 -12.27
N ARG A 47 2.43 9.63 -11.76
CA ARG A 47 2.64 10.32 -10.46
C ARG A 47 1.67 9.82 -9.41
N TYR A 48 2.18 9.49 -8.23
CA TYR A 48 1.38 8.99 -7.12
C TYR A 48 1.65 9.76 -5.83
N VAL A 49 0.60 9.90 -5.03
CA VAL A 49 0.71 10.42 -3.67
C VAL A 49 1.11 9.29 -2.74
N THR A 50 2.20 9.47 -2.01
CA THR A 50 2.65 8.52 -0.99
C THR A 50 1.95 8.82 0.32
N LEU A 51 1.22 7.84 0.84
CA LEU A 51 0.53 7.90 2.12
C LEU A 51 1.45 7.52 3.28
N ASP A 52 2.34 6.55 3.06
CA ASP A 52 3.41 6.22 3.99
C ASP A 52 4.64 5.65 3.27
N LEU A 53 5.82 5.87 3.84
CA LEU A 53 7.11 5.44 3.30
C LEU A 53 7.94 4.79 4.40
N SER A 54 8.58 3.68 4.06
CA SER A 54 9.54 2.97 4.90
C SER A 54 10.79 2.61 4.09
N ASN A 55 11.79 2.01 4.73
CA ASN A 55 13.00 1.57 4.05
C ASN A 55 12.76 0.39 3.09
N THR A 56 11.66 -0.36 3.26
CA THR A 56 11.39 -1.60 2.51
C THR A 56 10.19 -1.51 1.58
N GLY A 57 9.45 -0.40 1.61
CA GLY A 57 8.23 -0.24 0.85
C GLY A 57 7.50 1.06 1.12
N ALA A 58 6.43 1.28 0.38
CA ALA A 58 5.59 2.46 0.45
C ALA A 58 4.12 2.11 0.27
N ARG A 59 3.22 2.97 0.75
CA ARG A 59 1.79 2.91 0.45
C ARG A 59 1.40 4.10 -0.41
N LEU A 60 0.75 3.83 -1.53
CA LEU A 60 0.33 4.84 -2.49
C LEU A 60 -1.19 5.03 -2.46
N ARG A 61 -1.63 6.25 -2.76
CA ARG A 61 -2.99 6.54 -3.20
C ARG A 61 -3.00 6.63 -4.72
N THR A 62 -3.97 5.96 -5.34
CA THR A 62 -4.13 5.89 -6.80
C THR A 62 -5.60 6.10 -7.18
N ASN A 63 -5.84 6.56 -8.41
CA ASN A 63 -7.21 6.72 -8.93
C ASN A 63 -7.77 5.41 -9.50
N THR A 64 -6.88 4.48 -9.88
CA THR A 64 -7.21 3.18 -10.47
C THR A 64 -6.53 2.07 -9.69
N PRO A 65 -7.08 0.84 -9.68
CA PRO A 65 -6.42 -0.29 -9.06
C PRO A 65 -5.11 -0.60 -9.77
N LEU A 66 -4.07 -0.93 -8.98
CA LEU A 66 -2.80 -1.39 -9.52
C LEU A 66 -2.74 -2.93 -9.42
N PRO A 67 -2.48 -3.65 -10.52
CA PRO A 67 -2.38 -5.11 -10.47
C PRO A 67 -1.29 -5.58 -9.51
N GLU A 68 -1.59 -6.60 -8.70
CA GLU A 68 -0.58 -7.26 -7.87
C GLU A 68 0.48 -7.94 -8.75
N GLY A 69 1.74 -7.88 -8.33
CA GLY A 69 2.89 -8.35 -9.11
C GLY A 69 3.37 -7.36 -10.17
N MET A 70 2.66 -6.26 -10.42
CA MET A 70 3.12 -5.20 -11.31
C MET A 70 4.43 -4.61 -10.78
N THR A 71 5.41 -4.42 -11.67
CA THR A 71 6.75 -3.93 -11.32
C THR A 71 7.09 -2.66 -12.08
N GLY A 72 7.93 -1.84 -11.47
CA GLY A 72 8.40 -0.59 -12.05
C GLY A 72 9.57 0.00 -11.28
N VAL A 73 9.95 1.21 -11.66
CA VAL A 73 10.99 1.99 -11.02
C VAL A 73 10.37 3.23 -10.40
N ALA A 74 10.51 3.37 -9.09
CA ALA A 74 10.08 4.53 -8.34
C ALA A 74 11.24 5.52 -8.20
N MET A 75 10.95 6.79 -8.47
CA MET A 75 11.82 7.93 -8.23
C MET A 75 11.15 8.84 -7.22
N THR A 76 11.80 9.06 -6.08
CA THR A 76 11.28 9.95 -5.03
C THR A 76 11.95 11.31 -5.14
N ALA A 77 11.17 12.38 -5.27
CA ALA A 77 11.69 13.72 -5.08
C ALA A 77 11.70 14.02 -3.58
N LYS A 78 12.75 13.63 -2.86
CA LYS A 78 12.99 14.24 -1.55
C LYS A 78 13.26 15.72 -1.80
N SER A 79 12.65 16.58 -0.99
CA SER A 79 13.02 17.99 -0.91
C SER A 79 14.52 18.08 -0.63
N CYS A 80 15.27 18.50 -1.64
CA CYS A 80 16.59 19.12 -1.61
C CYS A 80 17.83 18.38 -2.15
N ASP A 81 17.96 17.04 -2.24
CA ASP A 81 19.19 16.50 -2.91
C ASP A 81 19.29 14.98 -3.18
N GLU A 82 18.27 14.17 -2.90
CA GLU A 82 18.38 12.71 -3.09
C GLU A 82 17.23 12.18 -3.94
N GLN A 83 17.53 11.87 -5.20
CA GLN A 83 16.67 11.05 -6.05
C GLN A 83 16.93 9.59 -5.70
N ILE A 84 16.01 8.98 -4.96
CA ILE A 84 16.06 7.55 -4.67
C ILE A 84 15.38 6.83 -5.83
N GLU A 85 16.18 6.18 -6.67
CA GLU A 85 15.74 5.23 -7.68
C GLU A 85 15.67 3.83 -7.04
N ARG A 86 14.48 3.22 -7.04
CA ARG A 86 14.25 1.87 -6.48
C ARG A 86 13.34 1.08 -7.40
N THR A 87 13.70 -0.17 -7.64
CA THR A 87 12.79 -1.13 -8.26
C THR A 87 11.70 -1.47 -7.25
N VAL A 88 10.45 -1.53 -7.70
CA VAL A 88 9.29 -1.80 -6.85
C VAL A 88 8.40 -2.88 -7.44
N MET A 89 7.61 -3.50 -6.57
CA MET A 89 6.53 -4.40 -6.93
C MET A 89 5.28 -4.07 -6.12
N VAL A 90 4.12 -4.09 -6.78
CA VAL A 90 2.82 -4.02 -6.11
C VAL A 90 2.56 -5.35 -5.41
N VAL A 91 2.43 -5.32 -4.08
CA VAL A 91 2.18 -6.52 -3.26
C VAL A 91 0.73 -6.68 -2.83
N TRP A 92 -0.06 -5.60 -2.89
CA TRP A 92 -1.50 -5.61 -2.71
C TRP A 92 -2.13 -4.34 -3.32
N SER A 93 -3.40 -4.42 -3.73
CA SER A 93 -4.19 -3.24 -4.09
C SER A 93 -5.65 -3.38 -3.62
N ARG A 94 -6.23 -2.28 -3.12
CA ARG A 94 -7.62 -2.28 -2.60
C ARG A 94 -8.33 -0.98 -2.91
N SER A 95 -9.65 -1.06 -3.11
CA SER A 95 -10.53 0.12 -3.17
C SER A 95 -10.82 0.65 -1.77
N ILE A 96 -10.80 1.96 -1.60
CA ILE A 96 -11.29 2.66 -0.41
C ILE A 96 -12.65 3.24 -0.73
N ARG A 97 -13.63 3.01 0.16
CA ARG A 97 -15.01 3.42 -0.03
C ARG A 97 -15.44 4.42 1.05
N ASN A 98 -16.33 5.33 0.69
CA ASN A 98 -16.99 6.22 1.65
C ASN A 98 -18.15 5.50 2.37
N ALA A 99 -18.82 6.20 3.30
CA ALA A 99 -19.96 5.68 4.04
C ALA A 99 -21.13 5.24 3.14
N ASP A 100 -21.27 5.83 1.96
CA ASP A 100 -22.29 5.50 0.97
C ASP A 100 -21.92 4.26 0.12
N GLY A 101 -20.75 3.68 0.34
CA GLY A 101 -20.25 2.52 -0.41
C GLY A 101 -19.58 2.85 -1.75
N ASN A 102 -19.44 4.13 -2.10
CA ASN A 102 -18.79 4.57 -3.33
C ASN A 102 -17.26 4.55 -3.17
N THR A 103 -16.56 4.03 -4.19
CA THR A 103 -15.08 4.06 -4.22
C THR A 103 -14.60 5.49 -4.37
N THR A 104 -13.82 5.97 -3.40
CA THR A 104 -13.22 7.32 -3.42
C THR A 104 -11.85 7.31 -4.08
N HIS A 105 -11.08 6.24 -3.86
CA HIS A 105 -9.75 6.04 -4.41
C HIS A 105 -9.32 4.59 -4.21
N HIS A 106 -8.16 4.25 -4.72
CA HIS A 106 -7.48 3.00 -4.46
C HIS A 106 -6.22 3.25 -3.63
N GLU A 107 -5.86 2.25 -2.84
CA GLU A 107 -4.56 2.19 -2.19
C GLU A 107 -3.79 0.99 -2.73
N ALA A 108 -2.48 1.12 -2.80
CA ALA A 108 -1.59 0.03 -3.17
C ALA A 108 -0.39 -0.01 -2.23
N GLY A 109 0.03 -1.22 -1.87
CA GLY A 109 1.27 -1.46 -1.15
C GLY A 109 2.38 -1.80 -2.13
N LEU A 110 3.50 -1.12 -2.00
CA LEU A 110 4.72 -1.38 -2.75
C LEU A 110 5.77 -2.03 -1.85
N ARG A 111 6.48 -3.00 -2.41
CA ARG A 111 7.74 -3.54 -1.85
C ARG A 111 8.91 -3.08 -2.71
N PHE A 112 9.97 -2.61 -2.07
CA PHE A 112 11.23 -2.29 -2.73
C PHE A 112 12.04 -3.57 -2.94
N ILE A 113 12.65 -3.71 -4.12
CA ILE A 113 13.43 -4.87 -4.55
C ILE A 113 14.92 -4.49 -4.62
#